data_AF-A0AAW1NP47-F1
#
_entry.id   AF-A0AAW1NP47-F1
#
_cell.length_a   1.000
_cell.length_b   1.000
_cell.length_c   1.000
_cell.angle_alpha   90.00
_cell.angle_beta   90.00
_cell.angle_gamma   90.00
#
_symmetry.space_group_name_H-M   'P 1'
#
loop_
_entity.id
_entity.type
_entity.pdbx_description
1 polymer ?
#
loop_
_entity_poly.entity_id
_entity_poly.type
_entity_poly.pdbx_seq_one_letter_code
_entity_poly.pdbx_strand_id
1 'polypeptide(L)'
;MAVDEQAENGHPPTSSTVQSDGADRRKALPAQPGSSSVVTSASKTHAQSSQITIVLFAVLTGCVAVAAYFIFLHKVVLTAEQLARFDGAQSSQLYLAVLGKVFDVSRSKSMYGPDGTYSVFVGKDASRAFATGNFEEDSSDITDLKETDIKAIYGWLEFYEKAYTNVGVVSGPYYDHGGHATPHLLQLEALKPEQAPAKPAKIPGMEPCGMRWADHQRTN
;
A
#
# COMPACT_ATOMS: atom_id res chain seq x y z
N MET A 1 64.76 34.02 -22.70
CA MET A 1 63.39 34.40 -23.12
C MET A 1 62.53 34.45 -21.85
N ALA A 2 62.12 35.58 -21.26
CA ALA A 2 62.21 37.01 -21.65
C ALA A 2 61.49 37.35 -22.98
N VAL A 3 60.58 38.33 -23.11
CA VAL A 3 59.90 39.32 -22.21
C VAL A 3 58.40 39.42 -22.65
N ASP A 4 57.43 40.20 -22.14
CA ASP A 4 57.27 41.31 -21.17
C ASP A 4 56.11 40.95 -20.17
N GLU A 5 55.63 41.69 -19.15
CA GLU A 5 55.74 43.10 -18.68
C GLU A 5 54.78 44.15 -19.34
N GLN A 6 54.69 45.37 -18.77
CA GLN A 6 53.71 46.48 -19.01
C GLN A 6 52.28 46.23 -18.43
N ALA A 7 51.70 46.96 -17.45
CA ALA A 7 51.83 48.34 -16.92
C ALA A 7 51.21 49.43 -17.86
N GLU A 8 50.62 50.56 -17.44
CA GLU A 8 50.20 51.13 -16.13
C GLU A 8 49.18 52.31 -16.36
N ASN A 9 48.99 53.21 -15.38
CA ASN A 9 48.35 54.56 -15.45
C ASN A 9 46.80 54.64 -15.45
N GLY A 10 46.15 55.69 -14.93
CA GLY A 10 46.67 56.86 -14.18
C GLY A 10 45.58 57.92 -13.85
N HIS A 11 45.71 58.62 -12.72
CA HIS A 11 44.89 59.77 -12.24
C HIS A 11 45.76 61.07 -12.29
N PRO A 12 45.33 62.30 -11.89
CA PRO A 12 44.00 62.81 -11.47
C PRO A 12 43.51 63.89 -12.51
N PRO A 13 43.42 65.25 -12.34
CA PRO A 13 43.09 66.14 -11.20
C PRO A 13 42.12 67.35 -11.46
N THR A 14 41.40 67.75 -10.39
CA THR A 14 41.01 69.12 -9.91
C THR A 14 40.63 70.30 -10.86
N SER A 15 39.57 71.06 -10.50
CA SER A 15 39.70 72.47 -10.02
C SER A 15 38.41 73.07 -9.38
N SER A 16 38.61 73.97 -8.38
CA SER A 16 37.82 75.16 -7.93
C SER A 16 36.29 75.26 -8.18
N THR A 17 35.39 75.44 -7.18
CA THR A 17 35.22 76.54 -6.16
C THR A 17 34.40 77.75 -6.62
N VAL A 18 33.27 78.05 -5.94
CA VAL A 18 32.75 79.41 -5.58
C VAL A 18 31.85 79.30 -4.32
N GLN A 19 31.87 80.30 -3.44
CA GLN A 19 30.90 80.55 -2.35
C GLN A 19 30.18 81.89 -2.55
N SER A 20 28.95 82.04 -2.03
CA SER A 20 28.37 83.36 -1.70
C SER A 20 27.21 83.26 -0.72
N ASP A 21 27.15 84.15 0.26
CA ASP A 21 26.14 84.23 1.33
C ASP A 21 24.78 84.79 0.88
N GLY A 22 23.75 84.63 1.72
CA GLY A 22 22.46 85.30 1.56
C GLY A 22 21.44 84.96 2.65
N ALA A 23 21.00 85.95 3.43
CA ALA A 23 19.98 85.80 4.48
C ALA A 23 18.77 86.71 4.23
N ASP A 24 17.58 86.33 4.72
CA ASP A 24 16.80 87.04 5.76
C ASP A 24 15.33 86.54 5.84
N ARG A 25 14.38 87.36 6.32
CA ARG A 25 13.23 86.98 7.17
C ARG A 25 11.86 86.75 6.48
N ARG A 26 11.13 85.78 7.08
CA ARG A 26 9.70 85.82 7.49
C ARG A 26 8.60 86.20 6.46
N LYS A 27 7.70 85.24 6.18
CA LYS A 27 6.21 85.27 6.13
C LYS A 27 5.73 83.95 5.50
N ALA A 28 4.52 83.41 5.67
CA ALA A 28 3.48 83.49 6.71
C ALA A 28 2.49 82.31 6.49
N LEU A 29 1.65 81.98 7.48
CA LEU A 29 0.55 80.99 7.41
C LEU A 29 -0.61 81.56 6.52
N PRO A 30 -1.37 80.78 5.71
CA PRO A 30 -2.32 79.78 6.21
C PRO A 30 -2.42 78.45 5.42
N ALA A 31 -3.43 77.63 5.72
CA ALA A 31 -3.49 76.18 5.54
C ALA A 31 -4.52 75.67 4.49
N GLN A 32 -4.83 74.36 4.58
CA GLN A 32 -5.79 73.54 3.79
C GLN A 32 -5.23 72.89 2.51
N PRO A 33 -5.77 71.74 2.06
CA PRO A 33 -6.21 70.59 2.86
C PRO A 33 -5.74 69.21 2.33
N GLY A 34 -5.84 68.17 3.17
CA GLY A 34 -6.08 66.78 2.77
C GLY A 34 -5.15 66.11 1.74
N SER A 35 -4.05 65.50 2.21
CA SER A 35 -3.38 64.40 1.48
C SER A 35 -3.83 63.05 2.05
N SER A 36 -4.33 62.15 1.19
CA SER A 36 -4.80 60.82 1.61
C SER A 36 -3.67 59.95 2.13
N SER A 37 -3.73 59.54 3.40
CA SER A 37 -2.84 58.55 3.99
C SER A 37 -3.16 57.15 3.47
N VAL A 38 -2.59 56.80 2.31
CA VAL A 38 -2.54 55.42 1.81
C VAL A 38 -1.62 54.60 2.72
N VAL A 39 -2.16 54.15 3.85
CA VAL A 39 -1.45 53.25 4.77
C VAL A 39 -1.34 51.88 4.10
N THR A 40 -0.10 51.48 3.80
CA THR A 40 0.23 50.30 3.00
C THR A 40 -0.19 49.01 3.70
N SER A 41 -1.36 48.47 3.33
CA SER A 41 -1.87 47.19 3.85
C SER A 41 -1.15 45.99 3.20
N ALA A 42 0.14 45.82 3.53
CA ALA A 42 1.03 44.85 2.88
C ALA A 42 1.79 43.93 3.86
N SER A 43 1.12 43.50 4.94
CA SER A 43 1.76 42.64 5.98
C SER A 43 1.07 41.27 6.21
N LYS A 44 -0.02 40.94 5.49
CA LYS A 44 -0.74 39.66 5.66
C LYS A 44 -0.27 38.54 4.72
N THR A 45 0.45 38.86 3.65
CA THR A 45 0.86 37.93 2.59
C THR A 45 1.71 36.75 3.10
N HIS A 46 2.68 37.02 3.98
CA HIS A 46 3.62 35.99 4.43
C HIS A 46 2.98 34.92 5.34
N ALA A 47 2.15 35.34 6.31
CA ALA A 47 1.46 34.41 7.21
C ALA A 47 0.38 33.59 6.47
N GLN A 48 -0.34 34.21 5.53
CA GLN A 48 -1.41 33.56 4.77
C GLN A 48 -0.86 32.54 3.76
N SER A 49 0.29 32.81 3.12
CA SER A 49 0.95 31.88 2.21
C SER A 49 1.42 30.59 2.91
N SER A 50 1.98 30.70 4.12
CA SER A 50 2.38 29.54 4.92
C SER A 50 1.20 28.60 5.24
N GLN A 51 0.07 29.16 5.71
CA GLN A 51 -1.11 28.36 6.05
C GLN A 51 -1.71 27.65 4.83
N ILE A 52 -1.79 28.31 3.67
CA ILE A 52 -2.24 27.69 2.42
C ILE A 52 -1.31 26.52 2.04
N THR A 53 0.01 26.70 2.19
CA THR A 53 1.00 25.67 1.88
C THR A 53 0.85 24.44 2.77
N ILE A 54 0.67 24.63 4.10
CA ILE A 54 0.45 23.54 5.06
C ILE A 54 -0.84 22.79 4.76
N VAL A 55 -1.94 23.50 4.48
CA VAL A 55 -3.23 22.88 4.12
C VAL A 55 -3.12 22.10 2.80
N LEU A 56 -2.44 22.63 1.79
CA LEU A 56 -2.20 21.91 0.53
C LEU A 56 -1.37 20.65 0.76
N PHE A 57 -0.28 20.69 1.54
CA PHE A 57 0.48 19.47 1.87
C PHE A 57 -0.36 18.45 2.65
N ALA A 58 -1.16 18.87 3.63
CA ALA A 58 -2.02 17.97 4.39
C ALA A 58 -3.12 17.32 3.52
N VAL A 59 -3.75 18.09 2.62
CA VAL A 59 -4.71 17.57 1.65
C VAL A 59 -4.03 16.62 0.67
N LEU A 60 -2.83 16.95 0.16
CA LEU A 60 -2.13 16.14 -0.83
C LEU A 60 -1.60 14.83 -0.23
N THR A 61 -1.09 14.82 1.01
CA THR A 61 -0.76 13.58 1.73
C THR A 61 -2.01 12.77 2.06
N GLY A 62 -3.13 13.42 2.40
CA GLY A 62 -4.43 12.77 2.56
C GLY A 62 -4.91 12.09 1.28
N CYS A 63 -4.87 12.79 0.13
CA CYS A 63 -5.23 12.24 -1.17
C CYS A 63 -4.30 11.10 -1.60
N VAL A 64 -2.99 11.20 -1.36
CA VAL A 64 -2.03 10.12 -1.64
C VAL A 64 -2.27 8.91 -0.73
N ALA A 65 -2.56 9.11 0.56
CA ALA A 65 -2.89 8.03 1.49
C ALA A 65 -4.22 7.35 1.12
N VAL A 66 -5.24 8.12 0.74
CA VAL A 66 -6.53 7.58 0.27
C VAL A 66 -6.38 6.83 -1.07
N ALA A 67 -5.60 7.37 -2.02
CA ALA A 67 -5.33 6.70 -3.28
C ALA A 67 -4.53 5.40 -3.06
N ALA A 68 -3.49 5.42 -2.23
CA ALA A 68 -2.74 4.23 -1.84
C ALA A 68 -3.62 3.20 -1.11
N TYR A 69 -4.55 3.65 -0.26
CA TYR A 69 -5.52 2.79 0.40
C TYR A 69 -6.49 2.15 -0.60
N PHE A 70 -7.01 2.89 -1.58
CA PHE A 70 -7.82 2.32 -2.66
C PHE A 70 -7.04 1.33 -3.53
N ILE A 71 -5.78 1.63 -3.88
CA ILE A 71 -4.89 0.70 -4.60
C ILE A 71 -4.64 -0.57 -3.79
N PHE A 72 -4.47 -0.45 -2.47
CA PHE A 72 -4.25 -1.59 -1.56
C PHE A 72 -5.54 -2.39 -1.25
N LEU A 73 -6.71 -1.75 -1.33
CA LEU A 73 -8.01 -2.43 -1.24
C LEU A 73 -8.40 -3.17 -2.53
N HIS A 74 -7.97 -2.69 -3.69
CA HIS A 74 -8.39 -3.22 -4.98
C HIS A 74 -7.60 -4.48 -5.33
N LYS A 75 -8.03 -5.62 -4.75
CA LYS A 75 -7.46 -6.95 -5.01
C LYS A 75 -7.28 -7.17 -6.51
N VAL A 76 -6.06 -7.53 -6.91
CA VAL A 76 -5.73 -7.71 -8.33
C VAL A 76 -6.40 -8.97 -8.85
N VAL A 77 -7.08 -8.88 -10.00
CA VAL A 77 -7.56 -10.05 -10.74
C VAL A 77 -6.51 -10.37 -11.79
N LEU A 78 -5.94 -11.58 -11.73
CA LEU A 78 -4.96 -12.09 -12.67
C LEU A 78 -5.56 -13.21 -13.52
N THR A 79 -5.14 -13.34 -14.78
CA THR A 79 -5.34 -14.59 -15.55
C THR A 79 -4.22 -15.59 -15.22
N ALA A 80 -4.39 -16.87 -15.60
CA ALA A 80 -3.34 -17.88 -15.40
C ALA A 80 -2.03 -17.50 -16.11
N GLU A 81 -2.11 -16.95 -17.33
CA GLU A 81 -0.95 -16.51 -18.14
C GLU A 81 -0.34 -15.19 -17.64
N GLN A 82 -1.00 -14.50 -16.72
CA GLN A 82 -0.44 -13.38 -15.96
C GLN A 82 0.23 -13.88 -14.69
N LEU A 83 -0.39 -14.81 -13.96
CA LEU A 83 0.20 -15.45 -12.77
C LEU A 83 1.53 -16.16 -13.12
N ALA A 84 1.59 -16.84 -14.27
CA ALA A 84 2.77 -17.55 -14.77
C ALA A 84 4.01 -16.66 -15.00
N ARG A 85 3.89 -15.33 -14.94
CA ARG A 85 5.01 -14.37 -15.07
C ARG A 85 5.67 -14.03 -13.73
N PHE A 86 5.08 -14.50 -12.63
CA PHE A 86 5.60 -14.34 -11.26
C PHE A 86 6.34 -15.61 -10.82
N ASP A 87 7.17 -16.14 -11.74
CA ASP A 87 7.92 -17.39 -11.68
C ASP A 87 9.31 -17.27 -11.00
N GLY A 88 9.77 -16.04 -10.75
CA GLY A 88 11.12 -15.77 -10.24
C GLY A 88 12.20 -15.57 -11.31
N ALA A 89 11.85 -15.73 -12.59
CA ALA A 89 12.73 -15.59 -13.76
C ALA A 89 12.34 -14.39 -14.64
N GLN A 90 11.04 -14.21 -14.93
CA GLN A 90 10.47 -13.05 -15.60
C GLN A 90 10.20 -11.89 -14.62
N SER A 91 9.96 -12.21 -13.35
CA SER A 91 9.73 -11.25 -12.27
C SER A 91 10.63 -11.57 -11.07
N SER A 92 10.98 -10.55 -10.28
CA SER A 92 11.64 -10.75 -8.99
C SER A 92 10.70 -11.29 -7.91
N GLN A 93 9.39 -11.20 -8.14
CA GLN A 93 8.33 -11.65 -7.25
C GLN A 93 7.90 -13.09 -7.59
N LEU A 94 7.58 -13.85 -6.54
CA LEU A 94 7.14 -15.24 -6.58
C LEU A 94 5.68 -15.33 -6.10
N TYR A 95 4.74 -15.62 -6.99
CA TYR A 95 3.32 -15.79 -6.62
C TYR A 95 2.87 -17.24 -6.85
N LEU A 96 1.96 -17.73 -6.00
CA LEU A 96 1.19 -18.96 -6.24
C LEU A 96 -0.28 -18.73 -5.87
N ALA A 97 -1.19 -19.56 -6.37
CA ALA A 97 -2.60 -19.49 -5.99
C ALA A 97 -3.12 -20.76 -5.30
N VAL A 98 -4.13 -20.60 -4.44
CA VAL A 98 -4.87 -21.68 -3.77
C VAL A 98 -6.36 -21.31 -3.70
N LEU A 99 -7.23 -22.17 -4.22
CA LEU A 99 -8.64 -21.91 -4.54
C LEU A 99 -8.83 -20.56 -5.25
N GLY A 100 -7.98 -20.28 -6.24
CA GLY A 100 -7.96 -19.02 -6.95
C GLY A 100 -7.51 -17.80 -6.15
N LYS A 101 -7.15 -17.89 -4.86
CA LYS A 101 -6.57 -16.76 -4.11
C LYS A 101 -5.05 -16.71 -4.31
N VAL A 102 -4.52 -15.57 -4.75
CA VAL A 102 -3.07 -15.39 -5.05
C VAL A 102 -2.31 -14.92 -3.81
N PHE A 103 -1.19 -15.55 -3.51
CA PHE A 103 -0.32 -15.26 -2.37
C PHE A 103 1.10 -14.90 -2.81
N ASP A 104 1.66 -13.85 -2.21
CA ASP A 104 3.07 -13.48 -2.40
C ASP A 104 3.99 -14.31 -1.49
N VAL A 105 4.75 -15.22 -2.09
CA VAL A 105 5.74 -16.08 -1.43
C VAL A 105 7.18 -15.58 -1.61
N SER A 106 7.40 -14.39 -2.19
CA SER A 106 8.73 -13.80 -2.49
C SER A 106 9.66 -13.76 -1.28
N ARG A 107 9.12 -13.52 -0.08
CA ARG A 107 9.87 -13.52 1.19
C ARG A 107 10.51 -14.87 1.54
N SER A 108 10.08 -15.95 0.90
CA SER A 108 10.48 -17.34 1.15
C SER A 108 11.19 -17.94 -0.07
N LYS A 109 11.94 -17.11 -0.81
CA LYS A 109 12.68 -17.47 -2.03
C LYS A 109 13.64 -18.67 -1.89
N SER A 110 14.07 -19.07 -0.69
CA SER A 110 14.82 -20.31 -0.49
C SER A 110 13.99 -21.60 -0.68
N MET A 111 12.67 -21.51 -0.56
CA MET A 111 11.74 -22.62 -0.79
C MET A 111 11.05 -22.52 -2.16
N TYR A 112 10.67 -21.31 -2.57
CA TYR A 112 9.86 -21.06 -3.78
C TYR A 112 10.64 -20.44 -4.95
N GLY A 113 11.89 -20.02 -4.77
CA GLY A 113 12.73 -19.57 -5.89
C GLY A 113 13.10 -20.72 -6.83
N PRO A 114 13.71 -20.45 -8.01
CA PRO A 114 13.97 -21.47 -9.03
C PRO A 114 14.66 -22.76 -8.53
N ASP A 115 15.66 -22.63 -7.66
CA ASP A 115 16.41 -23.76 -7.07
C ASP A 115 15.75 -24.37 -5.82
N GLY A 116 14.56 -23.90 -5.43
CA GLY A 116 13.83 -24.28 -4.22
C GLY A 116 12.91 -25.49 -4.42
N THR A 117 12.70 -26.28 -3.36
CA THR A 117 11.89 -27.52 -3.41
C THR A 117 10.40 -27.31 -3.66
N TYR A 118 9.92 -26.06 -3.65
CA TYR A 118 8.53 -25.67 -3.90
C TYR A 118 8.40 -24.75 -5.13
N SER A 119 9.45 -24.63 -5.97
CA SER A 119 9.42 -23.87 -7.23
C SER A 119 8.30 -24.30 -8.17
N VAL A 120 8.00 -25.61 -8.22
CA VAL A 120 6.96 -26.23 -9.06
C VAL A 120 5.54 -25.71 -8.85
N PHE A 121 5.27 -25.03 -7.72
CA PHE A 121 3.97 -24.43 -7.39
C PHE A 121 3.87 -22.95 -7.79
N VAL A 122 4.98 -22.32 -8.16
CA VAL A 122 5.01 -20.88 -8.46
C VAL A 122 4.52 -20.63 -9.88
N GLY A 123 3.82 -19.51 -10.07
CA GLY A 123 3.21 -19.13 -11.34
C GLY A 123 1.88 -19.80 -11.67
N LYS A 124 1.38 -20.72 -10.83
CA LYS A 124 0.17 -21.51 -11.07
C LYS A 124 -0.79 -21.54 -9.87
N ASP A 125 -2.00 -22.05 -10.09
CA ASP A 125 -2.91 -22.44 -9.01
C ASP A 125 -2.56 -23.87 -8.57
N ALA A 126 -2.11 -23.99 -7.33
CA ALA A 126 -1.62 -25.23 -6.75
C ALA A 126 -2.71 -26.06 -6.06
N SER A 127 -4.00 -25.68 -6.14
CA SER A 127 -5.12 -26.35 -5.44
C SER A 127 -5.12 -27.87 -5.64
N ARG A 128 -5.08 -28.31 -6.91
CA ARG A 128 -5.12 -29.72 -7.28
C ARG A 128 -3.85 -30.45 -6.82
N ALA A 129 -2.69 -29.83 -6.98
CA ALA A 129 -1.40 -30.37 -6.58
C ALA A 129 -1.29 -30.55 -5.05
N PHE A 130 -1.88 -29.66 -4.25
CA PHE A 130 -1.94 -29.75 -2.79
C PHE A 130 -2.88 -30.85 -2.26
N ALA A 131 -3.87 -31.27 -3.05
CA ALA A 131 -4.77 -32.38 -2.72
C ALA A 131 -4.23 -33.74 -3.20
N THR A 132 -3.77 -33.81 -4.45
CA THR A 132 -3.34 -35.05 -5.10
C THR A 132 -1.92 -35.48 -4.73
N GLY A 133 -1.06 -34.53 -4.34
CA GLY A 133 0.39 -34.74 -4.25
C GLY A 133 1.09 -34.85 -5.62
N ASN A 134 0.39 -34.57 -6.71
CA ASN A 134 0.92 -34.58 -8.07
C ASN A 134 1.33 -33.16 -8.49
N PHE A 135 2.63 -32.91 -8.65
CA PHE A 135 3.17 -31.57 -8.89
C PHE A 135 3.40 -31.24 -10.38
N GLU A 136 3.34 -32.26 -11.25
CA GLU A 136 3.44 -32.14 -12.71
C GLU A 136 2.10 -31.77 -13.37
N GLU A 137 0.99 -31.84 -12.62
CA GLU A 137 -0.37 -31.66 -13.14
C GLU A 137 -0.79 -30.18 -13.09
N ASP A 138 -0.60 -29.50 -14.22
CA ASP A 138 -0.92 -28.08 -14.39
C ASP A 138 -2.43 -27.85 -14.62
N SER A 139 -3.22 -28.08 -13.58
CA SER A 139 -4.68 -27.85 -13.58
C SER A 139 -5.17 -27.27 -12.26
N SER A 140 -5.98 -26.22 -12.35
CA SER A 140 -6.69 -25.62 -11.21
C SER A 140 -7.99 -26.33 -10.85
N ASP A 141 -8.44 -27.31 -11.65
CA ASP A 141 -9.73 -27.99 -11.46
C ASP A 141 -9.68 -28.99 -10.30
N ILE A 142 -10.75 -29.05 -9.51
CA ILE A 142 -10.93 -29.95 -8.38
C ILE A 142 -12.32 -30.61 -8.34
N THR A 143 -13.12 -30.50 -9.41
CA THR A 143 -14.50 -31.02 -9.49
C THR A 143 -14.62 -32.54 -9.37
N ASP A 144 -13.52 -33.27 -9.57
CA ASP A 144 -13.38 -34.72 -9.43
C ASP A 144 -12.83 -35.17 -8.05
N LEU A 145 -12.40 -34.23 -7.20
CA LEU A 145 -11.77 -34.53 -5.92
C LEU A 145 -12.80 -34.84 -4.81
N LYS A 146 -12.37 -35.61 -3.81
CA LYS A 146 -13.25 -35.99 -2.69
C LYS A 146 -13.30 -34.89 -1.65
N GLU A 147 -14.35 -34.92 -0.83
CA GLU A 147 -14.54 -34.01 0.30
C GLU A 147 -13.35 -34.00 1.29
N THR A 148 -12.67 -35.14 1.46
CA THR A 148 -11.41 -35.27 2.23
C THR A 148 -10.29 -34.40 1.67
N ASP A 149 -10.22 -34.33 0.35
CA ASP A 149 -9.11 -33.74 -0.40
C ASP A 149 -9.35 -32.23 -0.52
N ILE A 150 -10.61 -31.83 -0.76
CA ILE A 150 -11.10 -30.45 -0.63
C ILE A 150 -10.82 -29.89 0.78
N LYS A 151 -11.07 -30.68 1.84
CA LYS A 151 -10.73 -30.31 3.22
C LYS A 151 -9.23 -30.13 3.45
N ALA A 152 -8.38 -30.92 2.78
CA ALA A 152 -6.93 -30.71 2.80
C ALA A 152 -6.53 -29.38 2.12
N ILE A 153 -7.14 -29.03 0.98
CA ILE A 153 -6.92 -27.73 0.31
C ILE A 153 -7.30 -26.57 1.23
N TYR A 154 -8.43 -26.64 1.95
CA TYR A 154 -8.78 -25.61 2.94
C TYR A 154 -7.77 -25.50 4.09
N GLY A 155 -7.15 -26.61 4.51
CA GLY A 155 -6.04 -26.60 5.47
C GLY A 155 -4.80 -25.87 4.94
N TRP A 156 -4.43 -26.11 3.68
CA TRP A 156 -3.36 -25.36 3.01
C TRP A 156 -3.71 -23.88 2.83
N LEU A 157 -4.94 -23.56 2.42
CA LEU A 157 -5.40 -22.19 2.26
C LEU A 157 -5.31 -21.41 3.59
N GLU A 158 -5.75 -22.01 4.69
CA GLU A 158 -5.61 -21.41 6.02
C GLU A 158 -4.14 -21.23 6.46
N PHE A 159 -3.22 -22.06 5.99
CA PHE A 159 -1.79 -21.84 6.19
C PHE A 159 -1.30 -20.65 5.37
N TYR A 160 -1.64 -20.56 4.07
CA TYR A 160 -1.23 -19.46 3.20
C TYR A 160 -1.83 -18.11 3.64
N GLU A 161 -3.09 -18.06 4.07
CA GLU A 161 -3.74 -16.85 4.61
C GLU A 161 -3.12 -16.33 5.92
N LYS A 162 -2.54 -17.23 6.74
CA LYS A 162 -1.84 -16.85 7.99
C LYS A 162 -0.37 -16.55 7.78
N ALA A 163 0.24 -17.18 6.78
CA ALA A 163 1.66 -17.04 6.51
C ALA A 163 1.95 -15.85 5.59
N TYR A 164 1.27 -15.72 4.44
CA TYR A 164 1.65 -14.85 3.33
C TYR A 164 0.59 -13.80 3.00
N THR A 165 0.99 -12.75 2.28
CA THR A 165 0.08 -11.67 1.88
C THR A 165 -0.74 -12.12 0.67
N ASN A 166 -2.08 -12.10 0.81
CA ASN A 166 -2.99 -12.28 -0.33
C ASN A 166 -2.99 -10.99 -1.18
N VAL A 167 -2.41 -11.07 -2.38
CA VAL A 167 -2.31 -9.93 -3.33
C VAL A 167 -3.51 -9.81 -4.27
N GLY A 168 -4.27 -10.89 -4.46
CA GLY A 168 -5.31 -10.91 -5.48
C GLY A 168 -6.05 -12.24 -5.61
N VAL A 169 -6.69 -12.41 -6.76
CA VAL A 169 -7.39 -13.63 -7.19
C VAL A 169 -7.07 -13.98 -8.64
N VAL A 170 -7.20 -15.25 -8.99
CA VAL A 170 -7.07 -15.79 -10.36
C VAL A 170 -8.45 -15.94 -10.97
N SER A 171 -8.65 -15.35 -12.14
CA SER A 171 -9.86 -15.54 -12.94
C SER A 171 -9.88 -16.96 -13.52
N GLY A 172 -10.96 -17.70 -13.33
CA GLY A 172 -11.05 -19.13 -13.65
C GLY A 172 -12.20 -19.84 -12.92
N PRO A 173 -12.03 -21.11 -12.50
CA PRO A 173 -13.11 -21.90 -11.88
C PRO A 173 -13.61 -21.41 -10.51
N TYR A 174 -12.89 -20.49 -9.87
CA TYR A 174 -13.20 -20.01 -8.50
C TYR A 174 -13.67 -18.56 -8.48
N TYR A 175 -13.04 -17.68 -9.25
CA TYR A 175 -13.37 -16.27 -9.37
C TYR A 175 -13.60 -15.87 -10.82
N ASP A 176 -14.56 -14.97 -11.08
CA ASP A 176 -14.84 -14.47 -12.43
C ASP A 176 -13.81 -13.41 -12.89
N HIS A 177 -14.07 -12.76 -14.04
CA HIS A 177 -13.20 -11.71 -14.60
C HIS A 177 -13.26 -10.38 -13.82
N GLY A 178 -14.23 -10.20 -12.94
CA GLY A 178 -14.31 -9.09 -11.98
C GLY A 178 -13.73 -9.42 -10.60
N GLY A 179 -13.32 -10.67 -10.37
CA GLY A 179 -12.84 -11.14 -9.07
C GLY A 179 -13.95 -11.53 -8.08
N HIS A 180 -15.19 -11.70 -8.56
CA HIS A 180 -16.30 -12.16 -7.74
C HIS A 180 -16.28 -13.69 -7.61
N ALA A 181 -16.67 -14.21 -6.44
CA ALA A 181 -16.74 -15.65 -6.20
C ALA A 181 -17.80 -16.31 -7.10
N THR A 182 -17.40 -17.37 -7.80
CA THR A 182 -18.31 -18.18 -8.63
C THR A 182 -19.24 -19.05 -7.76
N PRO A 183 -20.39 -19.51 -8.28
CA PRO A 183 -21.24 -20.48 -7.59
C PRO A 183 -20.51 -21.77 -7.20
N HIS A 184 -19.49 -22.18 -7.97
CA HIS A 184 -18.65 -23.33 -7.68
C HIS A 184 -17.82 -23.12 -6.40
N LEU A 185 -17.15 -21.96 -6.26
CA LEU A 185 -16.44 -21.62 -5.03
C LEU A 185 -17.38 -21.55 -3.82
N LEU A 186 -18.57 -20.95 -3.97
CA LEU A 186 -19.56 -20.87 -2.89
C LEU A 186 -20.05 -22.25 -2.43
N GLN A 187 -20.17 -23.21 -3.34
CA GLN A 187 -20.53 -24.60 -3.01
C GLN A 187 -19.38 -25.34 -2.32
N LEU A 188 -18.13 -25.07 -2.67
CA LEU A 188 -16.95 -25.59 -1.97
C LEU A 188 -16.81 -24.97 -0.56
N GLU A 189 -17.12 -23.68 -0.40
CA GLU A 189 -17.09 -23.00 0.90
C GLU A 189 -18.14 -23.55 1.88
N ALA A 190 -19.24 -24.13 1.39
CA ALA A 190 -20.19 -24.89 2.21
C ALA A 190 -19.67 -26.27 2.66
N LEU A 191 -18.62 -26.81 2.01
CA LEU A 191 -17.90 -28.03 2.42
C LEU A 191 -16.66 -27.75 3.27
N LYS A 192 -16.31 -26.47 3.46
CA LYS A 192 -15.23 -26.04 4.36
C LYS A 192 -15.47 -26.68 5.74
N PRO A 193 -14.46 -27.31 6.37
CA PRO A 193 -14.65 -27.88 7.70
C PRO A 193 -15.02 -26.74 8.66
N GLU A 194 -16.16 -26.87 9.36
CA GLU A 194 -16.67 -25.79 10.20
C GLU A 194 -15.59 -25.34 11.17
N GLN A 195 -15.23 -24.06 11.11
CA GLN A 195 -14.20 -23.48 11.96
C GLN A 195 -14.73 -23.46 13.39
N ALA A 196 -14.46 -24.54 14.12
CA ALA A 196 -14.91 -24.77 15.49
C ALA A 196 -14.76 -23.46 16.30
N PRO A 197 -15.86 -22.94 16.88
CA PRO A 197 -16.01 -21.53 17.20
C PRO A 197 -14.81 -21.02 17.99
N ALA A 198 -14.18 -19.97 17.44
CA ALA A 198 -12.83 -19.54 17.77
C ALA A 198 -12.57 -19.63 19.28
N LYS A 199 -11.67 -20.57 19.67
CA LYS A 199 -11.43 -21.05 21.04
C LYS A 199 -11.81 -19.97 22.07
N PRO A 200 -12.92 -20.13 22.82
CA PRO A 200 -13.48 -19.04 23.61
C PRO A 200 -12.40 -18.44 24.49
N ALA A 201 -12.15 -17.14 24.30
CA ALA A 201 -11.11 -16.43 25.02
C ALA A 201 -11.28 -16.71 26.53
N LYS A 202 -10.20 -17.07 27.23
CA LYS A 202 -10.24 -17.51 28.63
C LYS A 202 -11.02 -16.50 29.48
N ILE A 203 -12.30 -16.80 29.75
CA ILE A 203 -13.11 -16.07 30.73
C ILE A 203 -12.60 -16.54 32.10
N PRO A 204 -11.98 -15.66 32.91
CA PRO A 204 -11.48 -16.08 34.21
C PRO A 204 -12.66 -16.30 35.18
N GLY A 205 -12.78 -17.49 35.74
CA GLY A 205 -13.73 -17.77 36.83
C GLY A 205 -15.14 -18.22 36.43
N MET A 206 -15.27 -19.19 35.53
CA MET A 206 -16.51 -19.95 35.35
C MET A 206 -16.29 -21.43 35.71
N GLU A 207 -16.85 -21.88 36.83
CA GLU A 207 -16.83 -23.29 37.25
C GLU A 207 -17.91 -24.13 36.52
N PRO A 208 -17.73 -25.46 36.39
CA PRO A 208 -18.59 -26.29 35.54
C PRO A 208 -19.98 -26.52 36.16
N CYS A 209 -20.97 -25.75 35.72
CA CYS A 209 -22.34 -25.86 36.19
C CYS A 209 -23.06 -27.13 35.64
N GLY A 210 -22.97 -28.20 36.44
CA GLY A 210 -23.80 -29.41 36.46
C GLY A 210 -24.78 -29.71 35.31
N MET A 211 -24.33 -30.51 34.34
CA MET A 211 -25.20 -31.41 33.58
C MET A 211 -24.98 -32.85 34.05
N ARG A 212 -25.99 -33.41 34.75
CA ARG A 212 -25.97 -34.80 35.23
C ARG A 212 -26.38 -35.73 34.09
N TRP A 213 -25.46 -36.58 33.64
CA TRP A 213 -25.72 -37.62 32.64
C TRP A 213 -26.73 -38.65 33.16
N ALA A 214 -27.53 -39.21 32.26
CA ALA A 214 -28.84 -39.78 32.59
C ALA A 214 -28.83 -41.18 33.23
N ASP A 215 -29.86 -41.47 34.02
CA ASP A 215 -30.18 -42.81 34.53
C ASP A 215 -30.52 -43.77 33.38
N HIS A 216 -29.59 -44.65 33.03
CA HIS A 216 -29.85 -45.76 32.12
C HIS A 216 -29.06 -47.04 32.47
N GLN A 217 -29.27 -47.59 33.67
CA GLN A 217 -29.47 -49.04 33.83
C GLN A 217 -30.56 -49.32 34.86
N ARG A 218 -31.58 -50.07 34.42
CA ARG A 218 -32.62 -50.72 35.24
C ARG A 218 -32.81 -52.10 34.61
N THR A 219 -33.21 -53.08 35.43
CA THR A 219 -33.09 -54.54 35.23
C THR A 219 -31.66 -55.04 35.42
N ASN A 220 -31.43 -56.19 36.09
CA ASN A 220 -32.39 -57.09 36.75
C ASN A 220 -31.87 -57.59 38.10
#